data_AF-A0A418GP01-F1
#
_entry.id   AF-A0A418GP01-F1
#
_cell.length_a   1.000
_cell.length_b   1.000
_cell.length_c   1.000
_cell.angle_alpha   90.00
_cell.angle_beta   90.00
_cell.angle_gamma   90.00
#
_symmetry.space_group_name_H-M   'P 1'
#
loop_
_entity.id
_entity.type
_entity.pdbx_description
1 polymer ?
#
loop_
_entity_poly.entity_id
_entity_poly.type
_entity_poly.pdbx_seq_one_letter_code
_entity_poly.pdbx_strand_id
1 'polypeptide(L)'
;PGASLSWTSTQAMERILADYRGSWSLIRLLEQAQVTPVDSSTFKVVWKAQDGLPLNYLLRVEQGKGPLALLELKNFRLPGQVFLTGRSMKDAEEYGEDADE
;
A
#
# COMPACT_ATOMS: atom_id res chain seq x y z
N PRO A 1 0.32 -17.84 -10.11
CA PRO A 1 0.99 -16.54 -9.80
C PRO A 1 0.84 -16.18 -8.32
N GLY A 2 1.92 -15.70 -7.70
CA GLY A 2 1.99 -15.36 -6.27
C GLY A 2 3.25 -14.55 -5.96
N ALA A 3 3.32 -14.00 -4.74
CA ALA A 3 4.49 -13.31 -4.22
C ALA A 3 4.68 -13.75 -2.77
N SER A 4 5.85 -14.31 -2.49
CA SER A 4 6.26 -14.70 -1.14
C SER A 4 7.58 -14.03 -0.79
N LEU A 5 7.76 -13.78 0.50
CA LEU A 5 9.01 -13.28 1.05
C LEU A 5 9.37 -14.15 2.25
N SER A 6 10.47 -14.89 2.12
CA SER A 6 11.11 -15.62 3.22
C SER A 6 12.48 -15.03 3.52
N TRP A 7 12.97 -15.28 4.73
CA TRP A 7 14.25 -14.78 5.21
C TRP A 7 14.85 -15.76 6.21
N THR A 8 16.17 -15.70 6.36
CA THR A 8 16.95 -16.49 7.32
C THR A 8 17.87 -15.53 8.08
N SER A 9 18.09 -15.73 9.37
CA SER A 9 19.10 -15.00 10.13
C SER A 9 20.10 -15.93 10.81
N THR A 10 21.05 -15.34 11.53
CA THR A 10 22.04 -16.07 12.33
C THR A 10 21.41 -16.76 13.54
N GLN A 11 20.24 -16.31 13.99
CA GLN A 11 19.56 -16.83 15.18
C GLN A 11 18.33 -17.69 14.84
N ALA A 12 17.90 -17.69 13.57
CA ALA A 12 16.71 -18.40 13.13
C ALA A 12 16.89 -18.99 11.72
N MET A 13 16.31 -20.18 11.52
CA MET A 13 16.19 -20.80 10.20
C MET A 13 15.27 -19.97 9.28
N GLU A 14 15.08 -20.42 8.05
CA GLU A 14 14.14 -19.80 7.10
C GLU A 14 12.74 -19.67 7.70
N ARG A 15 12.18 -18.46 7.60
CA ARG A 15 10.82 -18.12 8.01
C ARG A 15 10.14 -17.34 6.91
N ILE A 16 8.86 -17.60 6.73
CA ILE A 16 8.02 -16.86 5.80
C ILE A 16 7.53 -15.59 6.50
N LEU A 17 7.82 -14.43 5.91
CA LEU A 17 7.25 -13.14 6.31
C LEU A 17 5.83 -12.99 5.77
N ALA A 18 5.66 -13.27 4.48
CA ALA A 18 4.38 -13.16 3.78
C ALA A 18 4.31 -14.14 2.61
N ASP A 19 3.11 -14.66 2.34
CA ASP A 19 2.79 -15.46 1.15
C ASP A 19 1.41 -15.05 0.64
N TYR A 20 1.38 -14.29 -0.46
CA TYR A 20 0.16 -13.84 -1.10
C TYR A 20 -0.06 -14.56 -2.42
N ARG A 21 -1.31 -14.98 -2.67
CA ARG A 21 -1.72 -15.60 -3.93
C ARG A 21 -2.50 -14.66 -4.84
N GLY A 22 -2.46 -14.95 -6.14
CA GLY A 22 -3.19 -14.23 -7.18
C GLY A 22 -2.37 -13.11 -7.84
N SER A 23 -2.94 -12.50 -8.88
CA SER A 23 -2.24 -11.51 -9.71
C SER A 23 -1.85 -10.21 -8.97
N TRP A 24 -2.53 -9.90 -7.86
CA TRP A 24 -2.27 -8.72 -7.01
C TRP A 24 -1.30 -8.99 -5.86
N SER A 25 -0.73 -10.19 -5.78
CA SER A 25 0.13 -10.61 -4.66
C SER A 25 1.34 -9.71 -4.44
N LEU A 26 2.03 -9.30 -5.51
CA LEU A 26 3.15 -8.37 -5.41
C LEU A 26 2.75 -7.03 -4.80
N ILE A 27 1.58 -6.49 -5.19
CA ILE A 27 1.10 -5.20 -4.69
C ILE A 27 0.78 -5.30 -3.20
N ARG A 28 0.14 -6.39 -2.76
CA ARG A 28 -0.09 -6.67 -1.33
C ARG A 28 1.20 -6.83 -0.54
N LEU A 29 2.23 -7.45 -1.14
CA LEU A 29 3.54 -7.55 -0.51
C LEU A 29 4.19 -6.17 -0.35
N LEU A 30 4.17 -5.34 -1.39
CA LEU A 30 4.70 -3.98 -1.36
C LEU A 30 3.94 -3.05 -0.41
N GLU A 31 2.64 -3.27 -0.23
CA GLU A 31 1.81 -2.53 0.74
C GLU A 31 2.32 -2.67 2.18
N GLN A 32 2.91 -3.82 2.54
CA GLN A 32 3.47 -4.06 3.88
C GLN A 32 4.86 -3.47 4.08
N ALA A 33 5.46 -2.89 3.03
CA ALA A 33 6.80 -2.34 3.09
C ALA A 33 6.80 -0.86 3.49
N GLN A 34 7.86 -0.45 4.18
CA GLN A 34 8.24 0.95 4.22
C GLN A 34 8.99 1.30 2.93
N VAL A 35 8.46 2.28 2.19
CA VAL A 35 9.02 2.71 0.91
C VAL A 35 9.50 4.15 1.01
N THR A 36 10.77 4.39 0.69
CA THR A 36 11.37 5.73 0.67
C THR A 36 12.07 5.97 -0.67
N PRO A 37 11.84 7.12 -1.34
CA PRO A 37 12.55 7.44 -2.58
C PRO A 37 14.05 7.63 -2.31
N VAL A 38 14.88 7.09 -3.20
CA VAL A 38 16.35 7.27 -3.18
C VAL A 38 16.76 8.26 -4.26
N ASP A 39 16.18 8.12 -5.46
CA ASP A 39 16.33 9.04 -6.59
C ASP A 39 15.04 9.04 -7.44
N SER A 40 15.09 9.59 -8.66
CA SER A 40 13.93 9.71 -9.55
C SER A 40 13.41 8.37 -10.11
N SER A 41 14.20 7.31 -10.05
CA SER A 41 13.87 5.97 -10.59
C SER A 41 14.03 4.84 -9.57
N THR A 42 14.58 5.13 -8.38
CA THR A 42 14.93 4.14 -7.37
C THR A 42 14.23 4.41 -6.05
N PHE A 43 13.65 3.36 -5.47
CA PHE A 43 13.02 3.36 -4.16
C PHE A 43 13.69 2.33 -3.26
N LYS A 44 13.96 2.71 -2.01
CA LYS A 44 14.32 1.75 -0.96
C LYS A 44 13.04 1.16 -0.41
N VAL A 45 12.97 -0.16 -0.38
CA VAL A 45 11.82 -0.94 0.09
C VAL A 45 12.29 -1.79 1.26
N VAL A 46 11.64 -1.65 2.42
CA VAL A 46 12.03 -2.32 3.66
C VAL A 46 10.85 -3.03 4.28
N TRP A 47 11.00 -4.33 4.51
CA TRP A 47 10.10 -5.08 5.39
C TRP A 47 10.77 -5.33 6.74
N LYS A 48 10.02 -5.21 7.83
CA LYS A 48 10.52 -5.58 9.16
C LYS A 48 10.19 -7.04 9.42
N ALA A 49 11.21 -7.88 9.58
CA ALA A 49 11.06 -9.28 9.93
C ALA A 49 10.51 -9.46 11.36
N GLN A 50 10.07 -10.68 11.68
CA GLN A 50 9.48 -11.03 12.98
C GLN A 50 10.48 -10.87 14.13
N ASP A 51 11.77 -11.00 13.87
CA ASP A 51 12.86 -10.76 14.82
C ASP A 51 13.30 -9.28 14.87
N GLY A 52 12.59 -8.41 14.15
CA GLY A 52 12.85 -6.98 14.09
C GLY A 52 13.93 -6.56 13.09
N LEU A 53 14.61 -7.51 12.43
CA LEU A 53 15.63 -7.18 11.44
C LEU A 53 15.00 -6.64 10.14
N PRO A 54 15.63 -5.65 9.49
CA PRO A 54 15.12 -5.09 8.23
C PRO A 54 15.54 -5.93 7.02
N LEU A 55 14.58 -6.30 6.18
CA LEU A 55 14.80 -6.89 4.86
C LEU A 55 14.84 -5.75 3.84
N ASN A 56 16.05 -5.35 3.42
CA ASN A 56 16.28 -4.16 2.59
C ASN A 56 16.42 -4.52 1.11
N TYR A 57 15.67 -3.83 0.26
CA TYR A 57 15.73 -3.94 -1.20
C TYR A 57 15.79 -2.57 -1.86
N LEU A 58 16.34 -2.52 -3.08
CA LEU A 58 16.23 -1.39 -3.99
C LEU A 58 15.31 -1.78 -5.14
N LEU A 59 14.20 -1.06 -5.31
CA LEU A 59 13.27 -1.20 -6.42
C LEU A 59 13.57 -0.10 -7.45
N ARG A 60 14.04 -0.49 -8.63
CA ARG A 60 14.19 0.42 -9.76
C ARG A 60 12.99 0.31 -10.70
N VAL A 61 12.49 1.45 -11.15
CA VAL A 61 11.34 1.52 -12.05
C VAL A 61 11.71 2.23 -13.34
N GLU A 62 11.03 1.90 -14.43
CA GLU A 62 11.27 2.51 -15.74
C GLU A 62 10.58 3.87 -15.88
N GLN A 63 9.40 4.04 -15.27
CA GLN A 63 8.62 5.27 -15.35
C GLN A 63 7.78 5.49 -14.08
N GLY A 64 7.67 6.75 -13.67
CA GLY A 64 6.81 7.18 -12.56
C GLY A 64 7.16 6.45 -11.26
N LYS A 65 6.13 5.89 -10.60
CA LYS A 65 6.30 5.07 -9.39
C LYS A 65 6.30 3.55 -9.70
N GLY A 66 6.30 3.16 -10.98
CA GLY A 66 6.19 1.77 -11.42
C GLY A 66 5.03 1.03 -10.72
N PRO A 67 5.25 -0.18 -10.16
CA PRO A 67 4.20 -0.94 -9.49
C PRO A 67 3.67 -0.27 -8.21
N LEU A 68 4.43 0.65 -7.59
CA LEU A 68 4.00 1.34 -6.38
C LEU A 68 2.85 2.32 -6.64
N ALA A 69 2.65 2.77 -7.88
CA ALA A 69 1.53 3.64 -8.25
C ALA A 69 0.17 2.98 -7.95
N LEU A 70 0.09 1.65 -8.02
CA LEU A 70 -1.14 0.91 -7.74
C LEU A 70 -1.57 0.96 -6.28
N LEU A 71 -0.67 1.33 -5.35
CA LEU A 71 -1.03 1.51 -3.94
C LEU A 71 -1.94 2.72 -3.72
N GLU A 72 -1.93 3.71 -4.64
CA GLU A 72 -2.83 4.88 -4.58
C GLU A 72 -4.30 4.51 -4.81
N LEU A 73 -4.57 3.33 -5.38
CA LEU A 73 -5.92 2.81 -5.54
C LEU A 73 -6.50 2.27 -4.24
N LYS A 74 -5.71 2.18 -3.16
CA LYS A 74 -6.20 1.74 -1.85
C LYS A 74 -7.26 2.72 -1.34
N ASN A 75 -8.46 2.21 -1.11
CA ASN A 75 -9.64 2.99 -0.68
C ASN A 75 -10.05 4.09 -1.68
N PHE A 76 -9.55 4.06 -2.91
CA PHE A 76 -9.97 5.00 -3.94
C PHE A 76 -11.45 4.77 -4.25
N ARG A 77 -12.22 5.86 -4.31
CA ARG A 77 -13.62 5.86 -4.76
C ARG A 77 -13.79 6.91 -5.84
N LEU A 78 -14.42 6.49 -6.93
CA LEU A 78 -14.80 7.41 -7.99
C LEU A 78 -15.90 8.36 -7.47
N PRO A 79 -15.76 9.68 -7.66
CA PRO A 79 -16.82 10.62 -7.33
C PRO A 79 -18.11 10.30 -8.11
N GLY A 80 -19.26 10.40 -7.43
CA GLY A 80 -20.57 10.14 -8.05
C GLY A 80 -21.06 11.25 -8.99
N GLN A 81 -20.42 12.42 -8.97
CA GLN A 81 -20.82 13.59 -9.75
C GLN A 81 -19.63 14.47 -10.09
N VAL A 82 -19.66 15.08 -11.28
CA VAL A 82 -18.59 15.95 -11.80
C VAL A 82 -18.80 17.41 -11.39
N PHE A 83 -20.07 17.85 -11.27
CA PHE A 83 -20.43 19.22 -10.92
C PHE A 83 -21.20 19.27 -9.61
N LEU A 84 -20.72 20.06 -8.65
CA LEU A 84 -21.46 20.37 -7.43
C LEU A 84 -22.54 21.40 -7.77
N THR A 85 -23.77 20.95 -7.95
CA THR A 85 -24.91 21.87 -8.10
C THR A 85 -25.38 22.23 -6.70
N GLY A 86 -25.53 23.51 -6.35
CA GLY A 86 -25.67 24.04 -4.98
C GLY A 86 -26.82 23.51 -4.11
N ARG A 87 -27.58 22.50 -4.56
CA ARG A 87 -28.56 21.75 -3.76
C ARG A 87 -27.91 20.64 -2.93
N SER A 88 -26.76 20.09 -3.35
CA SER A 88 -26.06 18.98 -2.68
C SER A 88 -25.37 19.35 -1.35
N MET A 89 -25.29 20.64 -0.99
CA MET A 89 -24.79 21.04 0.34
C MET A 89 -25.79 20.76 1.46
N LYS A 90 -27.11 20.70 1.16
CA LYS A 90 -28.14 20.43 2.17
C LYS A 90 -28.14 18.97 2.64
N ASP A 91 -27.90 18.02 1.73
CA ASP A 91 -27.93 16.59 2.06
C ASP A 91 -26.71 16.13 2.88
N ALA A 92 -25.66 16.95 2.99
CA ALA A 92 -24.45 16.63 3.78
C ALA A 92 -24.53 17.12 5.24
N GLU A 93 -25.36 18.12 5.52
CA GLU A 93 -25.57 18.66 6.87
C GLU A 93 -26.66 17.88 7.64
N GLU A 94 -27.65 17.29 6.95
CA GLU A 94 -28.77 16.56 7.56
C GLU A 94 -28.38 15.23 8.23
N TYR A 95 -27.20 14.66 7.93
CA TYR A 95 -26.74 13.40 8.54
C TYR A 95 -25.75 13.59 9.72
N GLY A 96 -25.45 14.85 10.10
CA GLY A 96 -24.48 15.17 11.16
C GLY A 96 -25.06 15.53 12.53
N GLU A 97 -26.37 15.75 12.63
CA GLU A 97 -27.01 16.34 13.82
C GLU A 97 -27.78 15.34 14.70
N ASP A 98 -28.03 14.11 14.22
CA ASP A 98 -28.82 13.10 14.94
C ASP A 98 -27.99 12.14 15.83
N ALA A 99 -26.73 12.47 16.14
CA ALA A 99 -25.83 11.56 16.88
C ALA A 99 -25.77 11.80 18.40
N ASP A 100 -26.34 12.90 18.92
CA ASP A 100 -26.29 13.25 20.34
C ASP A 100 -27.70 13.58 20.89
N GLU A 101 -28.55 12.56 21.03
CA GLU A 101 -29.66 12.54 22.01
C GLU A 101 -29.80 11.15 22.68
#